data_AF-A0A8T5UCF4-F1
#
_entry.id   AF-A0A8T5UCF4-F1
#
_cell.length_a   1.000
_cell.length_b   1.000
_cell.length_c   1.000
_cell.angle_alpha   90.00
_cell.angle_beta   90.00
_cell.angle_gamma   90.00
#
_symmetry.space_group_name_H-M   'P 1'
#
loop_
_entity.id
_entity.type
_entity.pdbx_description
1 polymer ?
#
loop_
_entity_poly.entity_id
_entity_poly.type
_entity_poly.pdbx_seq_one_letter_code
_entity_poly.pdbx_strand_id
1 'polypeptide(L)'
;VRKPSKIGARLHSKGIESIRNIGQGINAGIWPSINGTLIWALSLVDGQMGWDEWKKNTLAYHAENFPDVWYGIWSGPDTYNSDLSKYPGQTVFDEGLISGEEESTEEEEHLGHMGTAWTDFPVFNLHPHAWPLYDVTRLIGINFTPEGVELRPTLPQDNYKFSSSLIGLEKTKNGYSGRYNPIKEDKWKVSIELSNRELENIDSVLINGSEKEFTIKDCHLFLIGESKLNKPLSWKIKFK
;
A
#
# COMPACT_ATOMS: atom_id res chain seq x y z
N VAL A 1 -16.30 3.32 -13.48
CA VAL A 1 -16.04 3.30 -12.03
C VAL A 1 -15.58 1.90 -11.63
N ARG A 2 -14.45 1.79 -10.92
CA ARG A 2 -13.87 0.51 -10.44
C ARG A 2 -14.83 -0.16 -9.44
N LYS A 3 -14.96 -1.49 -9.51
CA LYS A 3 -15.79 -2.30 -8.59
C LYS A 3 -14.98 -3.49 -8.05
N PRO A 4 -14.04 -3.25 -7.12
CA PRO A 4 -13.22 -4.32 -6.55
C PRO A 4 -14.06 -5.24 -5.66
N SER A 5 -13.47 -6.37 -5.26
CA SER A 5 -14.00 -7.17 -4.16
C SER A 5 -13.88 -6.40 -2.84
N LYS A 6 -14.49 -6.94 -1.78
CA LYS A 6 -14.38 -6.40 -0.42
C LYS A 6 -12.93 -6.30 0.06
N ILE A 7 -12.10 -7.29 -0.27
CA ILE A 7 -10.70 -7.40 0.21
C ILE A 7 -9.66 -7.18 -0.91
N GLY A 8 -10.03 -6.44 -1.96
CA GLY A 8 -9.08 -5.96 -2.97
C GLY A 8 -9.53 -6.17 -4.41
N ALA A 9 -8.67 -5.81 -5.35
CA ALA A 9 -8.88 -6.03 -6.77
C ALA A 9 -8.87 -7.51 -7.11
N ARG A 10 -9.71 -7.87 -8.06
CA ARG A 10 -9.66 -9.14 -8.77
C ARG A 10 -8.73 -9.00 -9.98
N LEU A 11 -8.06 -10.08 -10.38
CA LEU A 11 -7.31 -10.12 -11.64
C LEU A 11 -8.17 -9.79 -12.86
N HIS A 12 -9.42 -10.22 -12.84
CA HIS A 12 -10.39 -9.96 -13.91
C HIS A 12 -11.67 -9.35 -13.35
N SER A 13 -12.28 -8.45 -14.12
CA SER A 13 -13.54 -7.80 -13.72
C SER A 13 -14.70 -8.79 -13.63
N LYS A 14 -14.62 -9.89 -14.36
CA LYS A 14 -15.56 -11.02 -14.41
C LYS A 14 -14.76 -12.33 -14.42
N GLY A 15 -15.39 -13.43 -14.02
CA GLY A 15 -14.85 -14.76 -14.29
C GLY A 15 -14.82 -15.07 -15.78
N ILE A 16 -13.89 -15.91 -16.19
CA ILE A 16 -13.80 -16.45 -17.55
C ILE A 16 -14.48 -17.81 -17.53
N GLU A 17 -15.58 -17.97 -18.27
CA GLU A 17 -16.43 -19.18 -18.25
C GLU A 17 -15.68 -20.45 -18.69
N SER A 18 -14.70 -20.31 -19.60
CA SER A 18 -13.89 -21.44 -20.08
C SER A 18 -12.78 -21.86 -19.12
N ILE A 19 -12.59 -21.15 -18.00
CA ILE A 19 -11.63 -21.49 -16.95
C ILE A 19 -12.43 -21.92 -15.73
N ARG A 20 -12.06 -23.04 -15.10
CA ARG A 20 -12.70 -23.51 -13.85
C ARG A 20 -12.50 -22.51 -12.70
N ASN A 21 -13.22 -22.70 -11.61
CA ASN A 21 -13.03 -21.99 -10.33
C ASN A 21 -13.13 -20.45 -10.45
N ILE A 22 -14.27 -19.96 -10.96
CA ILE A 22 -14.56 -18.53 -11.04
C ILE A 22 -14.40 -17.87 -9.66
N GLY A 23 -13.64 -16.77 -9.62
CA GLY A 23 -13.34 -16.02 -8.42
C GLY A 23 -12.16 -16.56 -7.62
N GLN A 24 -11.47 -17.59 -8.10
CA GLN A 24 -10.34 -18.21 -7.42
C GLN A 24 -9.07 -18.16 -8.30
N GLY A 25 -7.90 -18.12 -7.66
CA GLY A 25 -6.60 -18.17 -8.35
C GLY A 25 -6.51 -17.22 -9.55
N ILE A 26 -6.08 -17.74 -10.69
CA ILE A 26 -5.94 -16.96 -11.93
C ILE A 26 -7.28 -16.49 -12.51
N ASN A 27 -8.39 -17.18 -12.21
CA ASN A 27 -9.71 -16.87 -12.72
C ASN A 27 -10.43 -15.86 -11.81
N ALA A 28 -9.97 -14.61 -11.82
CA ALA A 28 -10.55 -13.52 -11.03
C ALA A 28 -10.41 -13.67 -9.50
N GLY A 29 -9.37 -14.38 -9.03
CA GLY A 29 -8.91 -14.31 -7.64
C GLY A 29 -8.26 -12.96 -7.30
N ILE A 30 -7.91 -12.80 -6.03
CA ILE A 30 -7.30 -11.60 -5.44
C ILE A 30 -5.86 -11.92 -5.09
N TRP A 31 -4.93 -11.27 -5.76
CA TRP A 31 -3.49 -11.52 -5.63
C TRP A 31 -2.81 -10.32 -4.98
N PRO A 32 -2.36 -10.41 -3.73
CA PRO A 32 -1.62 -9.33 -3.06
C PRO A 32 -0.39 -8.88 -3.87
N SER A 33 0.27 -9.81 -4.58
CA SER A 33 1.42 -9.50 -5.45
C SER A 33 1.09 -8.54 -6.60
N ILE A 34 -0.11 -8.67 -7.17
CA ILE A 34 -0.58 -7.81 -8.25
C ILE A 34 -1.21 -6.54 -7.68
N ASN A 35 -2.00 -6.68 -6.62
CA ASN A 35 -2.64 -5.54 -5.98
C ASN A 35 -1.64 -4.55 -5.38
N GLY A 36 -0.48 -5.00 -4.89
CA GLY A 36 0.56 -4.08 -4.42
C GLY A 36 1.04 -3.13 -5.52
N THR A 37 1.33 -3.67 -6.71
CA THR A 37 1.68 -2.83 -7.87
C THR A 37 0.53 -1.91 -8.30
N LEU A 38 -0.71 -2.38 -8.19
CA LEU A 38 -1.89 -1.56 -8.44
C LEU A 38 -2.03 -0.42 -7.43
N ILE A 39 -1.79 -0.66 -6.15
CA ILE A 39 -1.86 0.38 -5.10
C ILE A 39 -0.86 1.50 -5.41
N TRP A 40 0.37 1.15 -5.81
CA TRP A 40 1.33 2.14 -6.27
C TRP A 40 0.82 2.91 -7.50
N ALA A 41 0.31 2.23 -8.53
CA ALA A 41 -0.23 2.93 -9.70
C ALA A 41 -1.39 3.87 -9.33
N LEU A 42 -2.30 3.43 -8.44
CA LEU A 42 -3.41 4.24 -7.95
C LEU A 42 -2.92 5.42 -7.11
N SER A 43 -1.86 5.28 -6.31
CA SER A 43 -1.31 6.40 -5.53
C SER A 43 -0.78 7.54 -6.41
N LEU A 44 -0.42 7.26 -7.67
CA LEU A 44 0.01 8.27 -8.63
C LEU A 44 -1.15 8.97 -9.37
N VAL A 45 -2.35 8.39 -9.34
CA VAL A 45 -3.51 8.88 -10.09
C VAL A 45 -4.55 9.51 -9.15
N ASP A 46 -4.90 8.79 -8.09
CA ASP A 46 -5.89 9.20 -7.10
C ASP A 46 -5.55 8.54 -5.75
N GLY A 47 -5.04 9.34 -4.83
CA GLY A 47 -4.66 8.89 -3.49
C GLY A 47 -5.81 8.30 -2.68
N GLN A 48 -7.06 8.68 -2.96
CA GLN A 48 -8.24 8.07 -2.33
C GLN A 48 -8.47 6.64 -2.82
N MET A 49 -8.25 6.38 -4.12
CA MET A 49 -8.29 5.02 -4.66
C MET A 49 -7.15 4.17 -4.16
N GLY A 50 -5.93 4.72 -4.12
CA GLY A 50 -4.76 4.02 -3.57
C GLY A 50 -4.93 3.65 -2.10
N TRP A 51 -5.43 4.58 -1.29
CA TRP A 51 -5.70 4.34 0.14
C TRP A 51 -6.80 3.30 0.37
N ASP A 52 -7.90 3.39 -0.38
CA ASP A 52 -8.97 2.40 -0.32
C ASP A 52 -8.45 1.00 -0.66
N GLU A 53 -7.67 0.88 -1.73
CA GLU A 53 -7.13 -0.42 -2.15
C GLU A 53 -6.08 -0.97 -1.18
N TRP A 54 -5.23 -0.12 -0.64
CA TRP A 54 -4.25 -0.52 0.37
C TRP A 54 -4.92 -1.13 1.59
N LYS A 55 -5.95 -0.48 2.14
CA LYS A 55 -6.69 -1.00 3.30
C LYS A 55 -7.24 -2.39 3.02
N LYS A 56 -7.87 -2.58 1.86
CA LYS A 56 -8.49 -3.84 1.46
C LYS A 56 -7.52 -5.01 1.37
N ASN A 57 -6.24 -4.74 1.10
CA ASN A 57 -5.18 -5.75 1.03
C ASN A 57 -4.43 -5.96 2.36
N THR A 58 -4.90 -5.36 3.47
CA THR A 58 -4.34 -5.64 4.81
C THR A 58 -5.01 -6.84 5.46
N LEU A 59 -4.24 -7.58 6.26
CA LEU A 59 -4.78 -8.67 7.10
C LEU A 59 -5.85 -8.15 8.08
N ALA A 60 -5.69 -6.95 8.62
CA ALA A 60 -6.69 -6.35 9.49
C ALA A 60 -8.06 -6.21 8.79
N TYR A 61 -8.06 -5.71 7.56
CA TYR A 61 -9.31 -5.55 6.80
C TYR A 61 -9.91 -6.89 6.36
N HIS A 62 -9.05 -7.88 6.06
CA HIS A 62 -9.52 -9.24 5.81
C HIS A 62 -10.21 -9.82 7.06
N ALA A 63 -9.56 -9.75 8.23
CA ALA A 63 -10.10 -10.23 9.51
C ALA A 63 -11.45 -9.57 9.88
N GLU A 64 -11.63 -8.29 9.59
CA GLU A 64 -12.91 -7.59 9.78
C GLU A 64 -14.03 -8.12 8.87
N ASN A 65 -13.71 -8.52 7.64
CA ASN A 65 -14.69 -8.97 6.64
C ASN A 65 -14.96 -10.47 6.68
N PHE A 66 -13.98 -11.27 7.13
CA PHE A 66 -14.02 -12.73 7.14
C PHE A 66 -13.45 -13.28 8.47
N PRO A 67 -14.07 -12.96 9.62
CA PRO A 67 -13.53 -13.31 10.94
C PRO A 67 -13.45 -14.82 11.21
N ASP A 68 -14.25 -15.63 10.50
CA ASP A 68 -14.28 -17.09 10.62
C ASP A 68 -13.22 -17.80 9.75
N VAL A 69 -12.45 -17.05 8.96
CA VAL A 69 -11.35 -17.57 8.14
C VAL A 69 -10.03 -17.27 8.85
N TRP A 70 -9.34 -18.30 9.34
CA TRP A 70 -8.18 -18.12 10.21
C TRP A 70 -6.97 -17.49 9.48
N TYR A 71 -6.75 -17.84 8.22
CA TYR A 71 -5.77 -17.21 7.36
C TYR A 71 -6.34 -15.90 6.81
N GLY A 72 -5.48 -14.89 6.68
CA GLY A 72 -5.90 -13.50 6.56
C GLY A 72 -5.97 -12.75 7.89
N ILE A 73 -5.85 -13.44 9.03
CA ILE A 73 -5.71 -12.81 10.35
C ILE A 73 -4.24 -12.75 10.78
N TRP A 74 -3.58 -13.91 10.87
CA TRP A 74 -2.20 -14.02 11.36
C TRP A 74 -1.18 -14.13 10.23
N SER A 75 -1.57 -14.78 9.14
CA SER A 75 -0.77 -14.93 7.93
C SER A 75 -1.69 -15.19 6.73
N GLY A 76 -1.18 -15.02 5.51
CA GLY A 76 -1.99 -15.11 4.30
C GLY A 76 -1.46 -16.11 3.26
N PRO A 77 -2.36 -16.63 2.41
CA PRO A 77 -2.04 -17.39 1.20
C PRO A 77 -1.47 -16.48 0.11
N ASP A 78 -1.06 -17.07 -1.02
CA ASP A 78 -0.63 -16.31 -2.20
C ASP A 78 -1.81 -15.62 -2.92
N THR A 79 -3.02 -16.18 -2.78
CA THR A 79 -4.25 -15.64 -3.37
C THR A 79 -5.44 -15.84 -2.43
N TYR A 80 -6.37 -14.88 -2.44
CA TYR A 80 -7.68 -15.01 -1.84
C TYR A 80 -8.77 -15.16 -2.91
N ASN A 81 -9.84 -15.85 -2.55
CA ASN A 81 -11.04 -15.95 -3.33
C ASN A 81 -11.81 -14.63 -3.29
N SER A 82 -12.24 -14.18 -4.46
CA SER A 82 -13.03 -12.96 -4.60
C SER A 82 -14.51 -13.18 -4.30
N ASP A 83 -15.27 -12.09 -4.35
CA ASP A 83 -16.73 -12.05 -4.29
C ASP A 83 -17.43 -12.79 -5.45
N LEU A 84 -16.69 -13.24 -6.47
CA LEU A 84 -17.21 -14.10 -7.54
C LEU A 84 -17.18 -15.60 -7.19
N SER A 85 -16.43 -15.98 -6.14
CA SER A 85 -16.36 -17.36 -5.67
C SER A 85 -17.54 -17.69 -4.75
N LYS A 86 -17.89 -18.98 -4.66
CA LYS A 86 -18.79 -19.52 -3.63
C LYS A 86 -18.26 -19.35 -2.21
N TYR A 87 -16.94 -19.23 -2.06
CA TYR A 87 -16.25 -19.05 -0.78
C TYR A 87 -15.36 -17.79 -0.78
N PRO A 88 -15.93 -16.57 -0.78
CA PRO A 88 -15.14 -15.33 -0.72
C PRO A 88 -14.31 -15.24 0.57
N GLY A 89 -13.13 -14.64 0.47
CA GLY A 89 -12.22 -14.47 1.62
C GLY A 89 -11.40 -15.71 1.97
N GLN A 90 -11.81 -16.89 1.50
CA GLN A 90 -11.00 -18.11 1.58
C GLN A 90 -9.86 -18.11 0.55
N THR A 91 -9.11 -19.19 0.43
CA THR A 91 -8.12 -19.40 -0.64
C THR A 91 -8.56 -20.52 -1.59
N VAL A 92 -7.71 -20.92 -2.53
CA VAL A 92 -7.97 -22.09 -3.39
C VAL A 92 -7.86 -23.34 -2.53
N PHE A 93 -8.91 -24.16 -2.51
CA PHE A 93 -8.93 -25.44 -1.80
C PHE A 93 -9.78 -26.45 -2.57
N ASP A 94 -9.67 -27.73 -2.20
CA ASP A 94 -10.51 -28.80 -2.72
C ASP A 94 -11.86 -28.81 -1.99
N GLU A 95 -12.95 -28.48 -2.70
CA GLU A 95 -14.32 -28.46 -2.15
C GLU A 95 -14.80 -29.87 -1.73
N GLY A 96 -14.27 -30.92 -2.34
CA GLY A 96 -14.53 -32.32 -2.00
C GLY A 96 -14.17 -32.66 -0.56
N LEU A 97 -13.16 -31.99 0.01
CA LEU A 97 -12.80 -32.11 1.43
C LEU A 97 -13.90 -31.60 2.38
N ILE A 98 -14.80 -30.73 1.90
CA ILE A 98 -15.94 -30.22 2.67
C ILE A 98 -17.21 -31.03 2.39
N SER A 99 -17.48 -31.37 1.13
CA SER A 99 -18.70 -32.10 0.74
C SER A 99 -18.62 -33.60 1.04
N GLY A 100 -17.41 -34.16 1.13
CA GLY A 100 -17.17 -35.60 1.22
C GLY A 100 -17.38 -36.32 -0.11
N GLU A 101 -17.51 -35.59 -1.22
CA GLU A 101 -17.60 -36.13 -2.57
C GLU A 101 -16.19 -36.21 -3.17
N GLU A 102 -15.75 -37.39 -3.60
CA GLU A 102 -14.49 -37.55 -4.34
C GLU A 102 -14.66 -36.91 -5.73
N GLU A 103 -14.03 -35.76 -5.98
CA GLU A 103 -13.85 -35.27 -7.35
C GLU A 103 -12.79 -36.15 -8.06
N SER A 104 -13.06 -36.46 -9.33
CA SER A 104 -12.32 -37.46 -10.10
C SER A 104 -10.84 -37.09 -10.31
N THR A 105 -9.97 -37.99 -9.88
CA THR A 105 -8.51 -37.87 -9.72
C THR A 105 -7.65 -37.76 -10.99
N GLU A 106 -8.22 -37.54 -12.18
CA GLU A 106 -7.46 -37.60 -13.44
C GLU A 106 -6.99 -36.24 -14.00
N GLU A 107 -7.52 -35.11 -13.53
CA GLU A 107 -7.16 -33.77 -14.08
C GLU A 107 -6.62 -32.75 -13.04
N GLU A 108 -6.65 -33.05 -11.74
CA GLU A 108 -6.38 -32.09 -10.66
C GLU A 108 -4.90 -31.78 -10.39
N GLU A 109 -3.98 -32.51 -11.01
CA GLU A 109 -2.56 -32.46 -10.65
C GLU A 109 -1.82 -31.17 -11.06
N HIS A 110 -2.47 -30.26 -11.80
CA HIS A 110 -1.77 -29.14 -12.46
C HIS A 110 -1.82 -27.79 -11.73
N LEU A 111 -2.64 -27.61 -10.68
CA LEU A 111 -2.67 -26.39 -9.88
C LEU A 111 -2.81 -26.66 -8.38
N GLY A 112 -1.87 -27.40 -7.80
CA GLY A 112 -1.61 -27.34 -6.35
C GLY A 112 -2.70 -27.90 -5.43
N HIS A 113 -3.65 -28.70 -5.94
CA HIS A 113 -4.67 -29.39 -5.16
C HIS A 113 -4.13 -30.69 -4.51
N MET A 114 -2.98 -30.62 -3.84
CA MET A 114 -2.52 -31.72 -2.96
C MET A 114 -2.74 -31.33 -1.50
N GLY A 115 -3.92 -31.71 -0.98
CA GLY A 115 -4.19 -32.03 0.43
C GLY A 115 -4.10 -30.94 1.50
N THR A 116 -3.43 -29.81 1.26
CA THR A 116 -3.14 -28.78 2.27
C THR A 116 -3.07 -27.34 1.69
N ALA A 117 -3.70 -27.14 0.52
CA ALA A 117 -3.56 -25.97 -0.36
C ALA A 117 -3.78 -24.63 0.36
N TRP A 118 -2.71 -24.03 0.88
CA TRP A 118 -2.68 -22.73 1.57
C TRP A 118 -3.72 -22.51 2.70
N THR A 119 -4.42 -23.55 3.12
CA THR A 119 -5.43 -23.52 4.19
C THR A 119 -4.90 -24.03 5.52
N ASP A 120 -3.75 -24.72 5.53
CA ASP A 120 -3.18 -25.33 6.72
C ASP A 120 -2.09 -24.48 7.37
N PHE A 121 -1.90 -24.68 8.67
CA PHE A 121 -0.83 -24.04 9.41
C PHE A 121 0.51 -24.78 9.24
N PRO A 122 1.62 -24.08 8.94
CA PRO A 122 1.71 -22.63 8.71
C PRO A 122 1.40 -22.25 7.26
N VAL A 123 0.45 -21.31 7.06
CA VAL A 123 0.32 -20.61 5.78
C VAL A 123 1.31 -19.46 5.80
N PHE A 124 2.20 -19.37 4.81
CA PHE A 124 3.16 -18.28 4.76
C PHE A 124 3.55 -17.92 3.34
N ASN A 125 2.71 -17.12 2.70
CA ASN A 125 3.14 -16.31 1.58
C ASN A 125 3.56 -14.93 2.08
N LEU A 126 4.69 -14.40 1.60
CA LEU A 126 5.21 -13.10 2.05
C LEU A 126 4.48 -11.90 1.45
N HIS A 127 3.77 -12.04 0.33
CA HIS A 127 3.12 -10.92 -0.36
C HIS A 127 2.08 -10.19 0.52
N PRO A 128 1.11 -10.85 1.19
CA PRO A 128 0.18 -10.19 2.11
C PRO A 128 0.86 -9.38 3.23
N HIS A 129 2.09 -9.74 3.60
CA HIS A 129 2.84 -9.10 4.68
C HIS A 129 3.74 -7.97 4.20
N ALA A 130 4.43 -8.18 3.07
CA ALA A 130 5.45 -7.26 2.57
C ALA A 130 4.83 -6.09 1.78
N TRP A 131 3.81 -6.34 0.96
CA TRP A 131 3.23 -5.30 0.11
C TRP A 131 2.64 -4.14 0.90
N PRO A 132 1.84 -4.33 1.96
CA PRO A 132 1.33 -3.20 2.73
C PRO A 132 2.43 -2.29 3.30
N LEU A 133 3.58 -2.85 3.68
CA LEU A 133 4.74 -2.10 4.19
C LEU A 133 5.49 -1.36 3.07
N TYR A 134 5.56 -1.93 1.89
CA TYR A 134 6.15 -1.26 0.73
C TYR A 134 5.22 -0.16 0.20
N ASP A 135 3.94 -0.46 0.02
CA ASP A 135 2.96 0.43 -0.60
C ASP A 135 2.65 1.66 0.24
N VAL A 136 2.73 1.57 1.57
CA VAL A 136 2.57 2.76 2.42
C VAL A 136 3.64 3.81 2.09
N THR A 137 4.85 3.42 1.69
CA THR A 137 5.89 4.38 1.25
C THR A 137 5.52 5.10 -0.03
N ARG A 138 4.74 4.44 -0.91
CA ARG A 138 4.22 5.00 -2.16
C ARG A 138 3.03 5.93 -1.93
N LEU A 139 2.17 5.61 -0.96
CA LEU A 139 1.09 6.51 -0.51
C LEU A 139 1.61 7.78 0.16
N ILE A 140 2.69 7.66 0.96
CA ILE A 140 3.44 8.82 1.47
C ILE A 140 4.11 9.60 0.33
N GLY A 141 4.32 8.96 -0.82
CA GLY A 141 4.85 9.57 -2.03
C GLY A 141 6.36 9.77 -2.00
N ILE A 142 7.09 8.85 -1.36
CA ILE A 142 8.54 8.94 -1.25
C ILE A 142 9.17 8.58 -2.60
N ASN A 143 9.95 9.51 -3.14
CA ASN A 143 10.80 9.32 -4.31
C ASN A 143 12.21 9.86 -4.02
N PHE A 144 13.23 9.03 -4.20
CA PHE A 144 14.63 9.45 -3.99
C PHE A 144 15.25 9.92 -5.30
N THR A 145 16.01 11.02 -5.23
CA THR A 145 16.77 11.56 -6.36
C THR A 145 18.25 11.69 -5.98
N PRO A 146 19.15 11.92 -6.95
CA PRO A 146 20.55 12.19 -6.63
C PRO A 146 20.76 13.38 -5.69
N GLU A 147 19.86 14.37 -5.71
CA GLU A 147 19.94 15.60 -4.90
C GLU A 147 19.21 15.49 -3.55
N GLY A 148 18.42 14.44 -3.32
CA GLY A 148 17.72 14.21 -2.05
C GLY A 148 16.42 13.45 -2.20
N VAL A 149 15.30 14.06 -1.79
CA VAL A 149 13.99 13.40 -1.73
C VAL A 149 12.86 14.29 -2.23
N GLU A 150 11.98 13.71 -3.03
CA GLU A 150 10.70 14.27 -3.40
C GLU A 150 9.60 13.55 -2.62
N LEU A 151 8.66 14.33 -2.11
CA LEU A 151 7.52 13.87 -1.35
C LEU A 151 6.24 14.30 -2.06
N ARG A 152 5.36 13.34 -2.32
CA ARG A 152 4.05 13.55 -2.92
C ARG A 152 2.98 13.00 -1.99
N PRO A 153 2.60 13.73 -0.94
CA PRO A 153 1.76 13.17 0.10
C PRO A 153 0.35 12.90 -0.44
N THR A 154 0.06 11.64 -0.81
CA THR A 154 -1.20 11.28 -1.51
C THR A 154 -2.26 10.72 -0.57
N LEU A 155 -1.91 10.45 0.69
CA LEU A 155 -2.88 9.98 1.68
C LEU A 155 -4.02 11.01 1.85
N PRO A 156 -5.29 10.58 1.68
CA PRO A 156 -6.47 11.45 1.77
C PRO A 156 -6.88 11.68 3.23
N GLN A 157 -5.92 12.03 4.09
CA GLN A 157 -6.12 12.22 5.52
C GLN A 157 -5.55 13.58 5.93
N ASP A 158 -6.29 14.33 6.75
CA ASP A 158 -5.86 15.65 7.23
C ASP A 158 -4.73 15.56 8.25
N ASN A 159 -4.62 14.42 8.95
CA ASN A 159 -3.64 14.21 10.00
C ASN A 159 -3.08 12.79 9.90
N TYR A 160 -1.77 12.67 9.74
CA TYR A 160 -1.07 11.40 9.80
C TYR A 160 0.42 11.62 10.04
N LYS A 161 1.08 10.55 10.49
CA LYS A 161 2.52 10.50 10.70
C LYS A 161 3.09 9.21 10.13
N PHE A 162 4.13 9.36 9.32
CA PHE A 162 5.00 8.29 8.84
C PHE A 162 6.39 8.47 9.45
N SER A 163 6.97 7.38 9.94
CA SER A 163 8.30 7.39 10.52
C SER A 163 9.06 6.12 10.16
N SER A 164 10.26 6.31 9.61
CA SER A 164 11.26 5.28 9.35
C SER A 164 12.63 5.77 9.77
N SER A 165 13.67 4.94 9.78
CA SER A 165 15.02 5.41 10.14
C SER A 165 15.53 6.52 9.21
N LEU A 166 15.14 6.51 7.93
CA LEU A 166 15.62 7.43 6.90
C LEU A 166 14.73 8.66 6.70
N ILE A 167 13.41 8.48 6.67
CA ILE A 167 12.43 9.55 6.40
C ILE A 167 11.38 9.59 7.51
N GLY A 168 11.01 10.80 7.91
CA GLY A 168 9.75 11.05 8.60
C GLY A 168 8.94 12.13 7.89
N LEU A 169 7.62 11.95 7.86
CA LEU A 169 6.66 12.93 7.36
C LEU A 169 5.47 12.98 8.32
N GLU A 170 5.07 14.18 8.68
CA GLU A 170 3.86 14.43 9.46
C GLU A 170 3.05 15.52 8.77
N LYS A 171 1.78 15.22 8.52
CA LYS A 171 0.78 16.17 8.04
C LYS A 171 -0.17 16.48 9.18
N THR A 172 -0.48 17.75 9.36
CA THR A 172 -1.52 18.22 10.28
C THR A 172 -2.34 19.31 9.59
N LYS A 173 -3.41 19.78 10.23
CA LYS A 173 -4.14 20.97 9.78
C LYS A 173 -3.29 22.25 9.73
N ASN A 174 -2.20 22.30 10.51
CA ASN A 174 -1.34 23.48 10.64
C ASN A 174 -0.13 23.45 9.68
N GLY A 175 -0.10 22.48 8.76
CA GLY A 175 0.99 22.29 7.80
C GLY A 175 1.70 20.96 7.95
N TYR A 176 2.95 20.92 7.48
CA TYR A 176 3.72 19.70 7.33
C TYR A 176 5.03 19.79 8.12
N SER A 177 5.55 18.66 8.56
CA SER A 177 6.92 18.58 9.04
C SER A 177 7.56 17.26 8.65
N GLY A 178 8.89 17.24 8.60
CA GLY A 178 9.57 16.01 8.27
C GLY A 178 11.05 16.04 8.58
N ARG A 179 11.65 14.88 8.35
CA ARG A 179 13.08 14.64 8.52
C ARG A 179 13.61 13.76 7.41
N TYR A 180 14.84 14.04 6.99
CA TYR A 180 15.60 13.20 6.09
C TYR A 180 16.99 12.92 6.69
N ASN A 181 17.30 11.64 6.88
CA ASN A 181 18.46 11.16 7.63
C ASN A 181 19.39 10.28 6.77
N PRO A 182 19.94 10.80 5.67
CA PRO A 182 20.88 10.03 4.84
C PRO A 182 22.16 9.74 5.62
N ILE A 183 22.83 8.63 5.25
CA ILE A 183 24.11 8.25 5.85
C ILE A 183 25.21 9.25 5.49
N LYS A 184 25.15 9.84 4.30
CA LYS A 184 26.12 10.82 3.82
C LYS A 184 25.77 12.22 4.36
N GLU A 185 26.75 12.86 5.00
CA GLU A 185 26.66 14.27 5.36
C GLU A 185 26.77 15.12 4.09
N ASP A 186 25.74 15.91 3.82
CA ASP A 186 25.70 16.78 2.65
C ASP A 186 24.58 17.82 2.78
N LYS A 187 24.50 18.69 1.78
CA LYS A 187 23.36 19.56 1.54
C LYS A 187 22.36 18.83 0.64
N TRP A 188 21.16 18.62 1.16
CA TRP A 188 20.11 17.86 0.49
C TRP A 188 18.94 18.76 0.10
N LYS A 189 18.33 18.41 -1.02
CA LYS A 189 17.10 19.00 -1.53
C LYS A 189 15.91 18.14 -1.10
N VAL A 190 14.94 18.76 -0.46
CA VAL A 190 13.62 18.17 -0.22
C VAL A 190 12.61 18.95 -1.06
N SER A 191 11.82 18.25 -1.87
CA SER A 191 10.66 18.87 -2.51
C SER A 191 9.37 18.23 -2.03
N ILE A 192 8.35 19.04 -1.81
CA ILE A 192 7.01 18.56 -1.43
C ILE A 192 6.01 19.09 -2.44
N GLU A 193 5.26 18.17 -3.04
CA GLU A 193 4.09 18.50 -3.85
C GLU A 193 2.92 18.91 -2.94
N LEU A 194 2.35 20.08 -3.20
CA LEU A 194 1.24 20.67 -2.45
C LEU A 194 0.15 21.12 -3.42
N SER A 195 -1.11 21.10 -2.96
CA SER A 195 -2.21 21.72 -3.69
C SER A 195 -2.06 23.25 -3.74
N ASN A 196 -2.67 23.90 -4.74
CA ASN A 196 -2.65 25.37 -4.85
C ASN A 196 -3.14 26.06 -3.55
N ARG A 197 -4.17 25.50 -2.92
CA ARG A 197 -4.70 26.00 -1.64
C ARG A 197 -3.67 25.89 -0.51
N GLU A 198 -2.92 24.79 -0.45
CA GLU A 198 -1.86 24.62 0.55
C GLU A 198 -0.69 25.57 0.30
N LEU A 199 -0.31 25.80 -0.97
CA LEU A 199 0.74 26.76 -1.34
C LEU A 199 0.39 28.19 -0.92
N GLU A 200 -0.85 28.65 -1.14
CA GLU A 200 -1.33 29.99 -0.75
C GLU A 200 -1.39 30.18 0.78
N ASN A 201 -1.58 29.07 1.50
CA ASN A 201 -1.68 29.05 2.96
C ASN A 201 -0.33 28.98 3.67
N ILE A 202 0.80 28.86 2.96
CA ILE A 202 2.12 28.87 3.60
C ILE A 202 2.33 30.22 4.30
N ASP A 203 2.60 30.16 5.60
CA ASP A 203 3.00 31.28 6.44
C ASP A 203 4.54 31.37 6.50
N SER A 204 5.17 30.28 6.94
CA SER A 204 6.62 30.25 7.17
C SER A 204 7.18 28.84 7.00
N VAL A 205 8.48 28.78 6.67
CA VAL A 205 9.22 27.53 6.49
C VAL A 205 10.45 27.54 7.39
N LEU A 206 10.61 26.49 8.18
CA LEU A 206 11.78 26.27 9.01
C LEU A 206 12.62 25.14 8.43
N ILE A 207 13.92 25.37 8.31
CA ILE A 207 14.91 24.36 7.94
C ILE A 207 15.94 24.29 9.07
N ASN A 208 16.12 23.11 9.66
CA ASN A 208 16.98 22.89 10.81
C ASN A 208 16.70 23.86 11.98
N GLY A 209 15.43 24.18 12.19
CA GLY A 209 14.96 25.05 13.29
C GLY A 209 15.07 26.55 13.03
N SER A 210 15.65 26.98 11.91
CA SER A 210 15.70 28.40 11.51
C SER A 210 14.72 28.67 10.38
N GLU A 211 14.04 29.81 10.43
CA GLU A 211 13.21 30.28 9.33
C GLU A 211 14.07 30.57 8.09
N LYS A 212 13.60 30.15 6.91
CA LYS A 212 14.31 30.28 5.64
C LYS A 212 13.36 30.65 4.52
N GLU A 213 13.89 31.41 3.57
CA GLU A 213 13.28 31.59 2.26
C GLU A 213 13.09 30.24 1.55
N PHE A 214 12.03 30.14 0.77
CA PHE A 214 11.68 28.95 0.00
C PHE A 214 11.37 29.31 -1.45
N THR A 215 11.44 28.31 -2.32
CA THR A 215 11.10 28.47 -3.72
C THR A 215 9.93 27.57 -4.05
N ILE A 216 8.93 28.12 -4.73
CA ILE A 216 7.83 27.36 -5.33
C ILE A 216 8.09 27.31 -6.83
N LYS A 217 8.02 26.11 -7.42
CA LYS A 217 7.97 25.93 -8.87
C LYS A 217 6.90 24.90 -9.17
N ASP A 218 5.99 25.24 -10.07
CA ASP A 218 4.79 24.46 -10.35
C ASP A 218 4.01 24.17 -9.04
N CYS A 219 3.67 22.92 -8.76
CA CYS A 219 3.03 22.48 -7.51
C CYS A 219 4.04 22.10 -6.39
N HIS A 220 5.32 22.39 -6.55
CA HIS A 220 6.36 21.91 -5.63
C HIS A 220 7.01 23.04 -4.82
N LEU A 221 7.06 22.84 -3.51
CA LEU A 221 7.86 23.62 -2.57
C LEU A 221 9.25 22.99 -2.43
N PHE A 222 10.31 23.80 -2.60
CA PHE A 222 11.70 23.34 -2.50
C PHE A 222 12.38 23.86 -1.23
N LEU A 223 12.99 22.92 -0.51
CA LEU A 223 13.72 23.12 0.73
C LEU A 223 15.14 22.61 0.55
N ILE A 224 16.13 23.38 0.98
CA ILE A 224 17.53 22.95 0.92
C ILE A 224 18.17 23.14 2.29
N GLY A 225 18.72 22.07 2.84
CA GLY A 225 19.40 22.11 4.12
C GLY A 225 20.44 21.02 4.28
N GLU A 226 21.25 21.15 5.31
CA GLU A 226 22.33 20.20 5.60
C GLU A 226 21.83 19.09 6.53
N SER A 227 22.33 17.87 6.32
CA SER A 227 22.29 16.80 7.32
C SER A 227 23.71 16.43 7.76
N LYS A 228 23.87 16.06 9.03
CA LYS A 228 25.11 15.52 9.58
C LYS A 228 24.85 14.16 10.22
N LEU A 229 25.89 13.40 10.55
CA LEU A 229 25.75 12.15 11.27
C LEU A 229 24.98 12.39 12.58
N ASN A 230 23.90 11.62 12.78
CA ASN A 230 22.98 11.74 13.92
C ASN A 230 22.25 13.10 14.04
N LYS A 231 22.28 13.95 13.00
CA LYS A 231 21.56 15.22 12.92
C LYS A 231 20.86 15.29 11.55
N PRO A 232 19.65 14.71 11.42
CA PRO A 232 18.94 14.69 10.16
C PRO A 232 18.61 16.11 9.70
N LEU A 233 18.48 16.29 8.39
CA LEU A 233 17.83 17.47 7.83
C LEU A 233 16.39 17.47 8.34
N SER A 234 16.00 18.50 9.09
CA SER A 234 14.65 18.67 9.60
C SER A 234 14.00 19.89 8.97
N TRP A 235 12.70 19.80 8.72
CA TRP A 235 11.96 20.90 8.13
C TRP A 235 10.52 20.96 8.65
N LYS A 236 9.93 22.16 8.61
CA LYS A 236 8.55 22.41 8.97
C LYS A 236 7.97 23.50 8.07
N ILE A 237 6.79 23.24 7.52
CA ILE A 237 5.97 24.18 6.76
C ILE A 237 4.80 24.53 7.68
N LYS A 238 4.66 25.81 8.02
CA LYS A 238 3.53 26.30 8.80
C LYS A 238 2.50 26.92 7.87
N PHE A 239 1.24 26.61 8.10
CA PHE A 239 0.13 27.29 7.45
C PHE A 239 -0.39 28.46 8.31
N LYS A 240 -1.00 29.44 7.63
CA LYS A 240 -1.71 30.58 8.23
C LYS A 240 -2.92 30.15 9.05
#